data_AF-A0A354SJK5-F1
#
_entry.id   AF-A0A354SJK5-F1
#
_cell.length_a   1.000
_cell.length_b   1.000
_cell.length_c   1.000
_cell.angle_alpha   90.00
_cell.angle_beta   90.00
_cell.angle_gamma   90.00
#
_symmetry.space_group_name_H-M   'P 1'
#
loop_
_entity.id
_entity.type
_entity.pdbx_description
1 polymer ?
#
loop_
_entity_poly.entity_id
_entity_poly.type
_entity_poly.pdbx_seq_one_letter_code
_entity_poly.pdbx_strand_id
1 'polypeptide(L)'
;MIGHLVMGVEMIDKKIEAIPDFPVQLALELRHIILSHHGEFEFGSPKRPKTLEALVIHFMDDLDAKVNAFESFVAADAANADSDWTTYNRFFERYLYKGR
;
A
#
# COMPACT_ATOMS: atom_id res chain seq x y z
N MET A 1 12.91 10.27 -11.93
CA MET A 1 13.30 9.72 -13.26
C MET A 1 12.99 8.22 -13.37
N ILE A 2 13.10 7.41 -12.31
CA ILE A 2 12.59 6.02 -12.27
C ILE A 2 11.60 5.91 -11.10
N GLY A 3 10.42 5.30 -11.33
CA GLY A 3 9.38 5.13 -10.31
C GLY A 3 9.64 3.92 -9.40
N HIS A 4 9.13 3.95 -8.16
CA HIS A 4 9.38 2.90 -7.17
C HIS A 4 8.92 1.51 -7.60
N LEU A 5 7.87 1.43 -8.43
CA LEU A 5 7.40 0.16 -9.02
C LEU A 5 8.46 -0.50 -9.89
N VAL A 6 9.11 0.29 -10.75
CA VAL A 6 10.18 -0.21 -11.62
C VAL A 6 11.38 -0.62 -10.78
N MET A 7 11.75 0.18 -9.78
CA MET A 7 12.84 -0.17 -8.85
C MET A 7 12.54 -1.47 -8.11
N GLY A 8 11.30 -1.70 -7.66
CA GLY A 8 10.89 -2.93 -7.00
C GLY A 8 11.01 -4.16 -7.90
N VAL A 9 10.61 -4.02 -9.17
CA VAL A 9 10.78 -5.10 -10.18
C VAL A 9 12.26 -5.40 -10.40
N GLU A 10 13.10 -4.38 -10.59
CA GLU A 10 14.56 -4.55 -10.74
C GLU A 10 15.20 -5.24 -9.52
N MET A 11 14.72 -4.93 -8.31
CA MET A 11 15.20 -5.57 -7.09
C MET A 11 14.84 -7.06 -7.04
N ILE A 12 13.61 -7.42 -7.41
CA ILE A 12 13.20 -8.83 -7.47
C ILE A 12 13.94 -9.56 -8.60
N ASP A 13 14.10 -8.95 -9.77
CA ASP A 13 14.81 -9.57 -10.90
C ASP A 13 16.24 -9.93 -10.53
N LYS A 14 16.98 -9.02 -9.88
CA LYS A 14 18.33 -9.30 -9.36
C LYS A 14 18.38 -10.47 -8.37
N LYS A 15 17.31 -10.69 -7.60
CA LYS A 15 17.24 -11.81 -6.64
C LYS A 15 16.87 -13.11 -7.34
N ILE A 16 15.96 -13.08 -8.30
CA ILE A 16 15.58 -14.24 -9.11
C ILE A 16 16.77 -14.76 -9.92
N GLU A 17 17.57 -13.88 -10.52
CA GLU A 17 18.78 -14.23 -11.28
C GLU A 17 19.81 -15.00 -10.44
N ALA A 18 19.84 -14.78 -9.14
CA ALA A 18 20.76 -15.46 -8.22
C ALA A 18 20.30 -16.87 -7.81
N ILE A 19 19.10 -17.30 -8.23
CA ILE A 19 18.50 -18.59 -7.88
C ILE A 19 18.48 -19.49 -9.14
N PRO A 20 19.29 -20.56 -9.19
CA PRO A 20 19.26 -21.51 -10.30
C PRO A 20 17.85 -22.11 -10.48
N ASP A 21 17.45 -22.27 -11.74
CA ASP A 21 16.18 -22.89 -12.14
C ASP A 21 14.92 -22.25 -11.54
N PHE A 22 14.96 -20.94 -11.25
CA PHE A 22 13.80 -20.23 -10.73
C PHE A 22 12.61 -20.30 -11.71
N PRO A 23 11.38 -20.67 -11.26
CA PRO A 23 10.25 -20.86 -12.16
C PRO A 23 9.84 -19.55 -12.87
N VAL A 24 9.81 -19.58 -14.20
CA VAL A 24 9.48 -18.40 -15.04
C VAL A 24 8.08 -17.87 -14.73
N GLN A 25 7.12 -18.75 -14.49
CA GLN A 25 5.75 -18.37 -14.16
C GLN A 25 5.66 -17.65 -12.81
N LEU A 26 6.35 -18.16 -11.79
CA LEU A 26 6.41 -17.50 -10.49
C LEU A 26 7.09 -16.12 -10.58
N ALA A 27 8.12 -15.99 -11.42
CA ALA A 27 8.78 -14.70 -11.65
C ALA A 27 7.81 -13.67 -12.25
N LEU A 28 6.96 -14.09 -13.18
CA LEU A 28 5.92 -13.24 -13.76
C LEU A 28 4.89 -12.81 -12.71
N GLU A 29 4.44 -13.74 -11.87
CA GLU A 29 3.47 -13.47 -10.79
C GLU A 29 4.02 -12.49 -9.76
N LEU A 30 5.28 -12.64 -9.34
CA LEU A 30 5.95 -11.72 -8.41
C LEU A 30 6.07 -10.30 -8.98
N ARG A 31 6.45 -10.18 -10.26
CA ARG A 31 6.47 -8.87 -10.94
C ARG A 31 5.08 -8.27 -11.02
N HIS A 32 4.06 -9.08 -11.31
CA HIS A 32 2.68 -8.62 -11.38
C HIS A 32 2.19 -8.10 -10.02
N ILE A 33 2.54 -8.77 -8.91
CA ILE A 33 2.25 -8.28 -7.56
C ILE A 33 2.85 -6.88 -7.37
N ILE A 34 4.14 -6.68 -7.64
CA ILE A 34 4.78 -5.36 -7.49
C ILE A 34 4.12 -4.33 -8.41
N LEU A 35 3.89 -4.66 -9.68
CA LEU A 35 3.35 -3.69 -10.63
C LEU A 35 1.88 -3.35 -10.39
N SER A 36 1.14 -4.17 -9.64
CA SER A 36 -0.29 -3.97 -9.43
C SER A 36 -0.71 -3.67 -8.00
N HIS A 37 0.22 -3.60 -7.04
CA HIS A 37 -0.11 -3.43 -5.62
C HIS A 37 -0.84 -2.12 -5.28
N HIS A 38 -0.69 -1.06 -6.08
CA HIS A 38 -1.51 0.15 -5.94
C HIS A 38 -2.99 -0.08 -6.26
N GLY A 39 -3.36 -1.23 -6.86
CA GLY A 39 -4.73 -1.64 -7.07
C GLY A 39 -5.43 -0.95 -8.22
N GLU A 40 -5.59 0.37 -8.09
CA GLU A 40 -6.40 1.19 -8.99
C GLU A 40 -5.56 2.18 -9.80
N PHE A 41 -6.07 2.54 -10.98
CA PHE A 41 -5.40 3.51 -11.85
C PHE A 41 -5.34 4.89 -11.18
N GLU A 42 -6.36 5.28 -10.42
CA GLU A 42 -6.34 6.54 -9.66
C GLU A 42 -5.27 6.57 -8.56
N PHE A 43 -4.85 5.40 -8.06
CA PHE A 43 -3.78 5.26 -7.07
C PHE A 43 -2.39 5.17 -7.72
N GLY A 44 -2.30 5.38 -9.04
CA GLY A 44 -1.04 5.33 -9.78
C GLY A 44 -0.60 3.93 -10.19
N SER A 45 -1.49 2.93 -10.08
CA SER A 45 -1.20 1.58 -10.53
C SER A 45 -1.14 1.50 -12.06
N PRO A 46 -0.09 0.95 -12.68
CA PRO A 46 -0.08 0.70 -14.13
C PRO A 46 -0.99 -0.47 -14.54
N LYS A 47 -1.37 -1.34 -13.60
CA LYS A 47 -2.29 -2.48 -13.82
C LYS A 47 -3.08 -2.81 -12.56
N ARG A 48 -4.34 -3.23 -12.74
CA ARG A 48 -5.11 -3.83 -11.64
C ARG A 48 -4.56 -5.22 -11.26
N PRO A 49 -4.70 -5.65 -10.00
CA PRO A 49 -4.40 -7.02 -9.57
C PRO A 49 -5.18 -8.05 -10.40
N LYS A 50 -4.53 -9.16 -10.74
CA LYS A 50 -5.09 -10.23 -11.60
C LYS A 50 -4.88 -11.64 -11.03
N THR A 51 -4.14 -11.74 -9.93
CA THR A 51 -3.94 -12.96 -9.17
C THR A 51 -4.49 -12.74 -7.77
N LEU A 52 -4.80 -13.83 -7.06
CA LEU A 52 -5.31 -13.75 -5.69
C LEU A 52 -4.30 -13.06 -4.78
N GLU A 53 -3.03 -13.41 -4.93
CA GLU A 53 -1.90 -12.88 -4.16
C GLU A 53 -1.75 -11.37 -4.39
N ALA A 54 -1.81 -10.92 -5.64
CA ALA A 54 -1.72 -9.49 -5.95
C ALA A 54 -2.91 -8.70 -5.38
N LEU A 55 -4.11 -9.29 -5.39
CA LEU A 55 -5.30 -8.66 -4.82
C LEU A 55 -5.18 -8.52 -3.30
N VAL A 56 -4.71 -9.58 -2.63
CA VAL A 56 -4.48 -9.58 -1.18
C VAL A 56 -3.42 -8.55 -0.81
N ILE A 57 -2.29 -8.52 -1.52
CA ILE A 57 -1.22 -7.55 -1.26
C ILE A 57 -1.70 -6.11 -1.47
N HIS A 58 -2.50 -5.85 -2.52
CA HIS A 58 -3.09 -4.54 -2.72
C HIS A 58 -3.94 -4.10 -1.51
N PHE A 59 -4.86 -4.95 -1.04
CA PHE A 59 -5.69 -4.59 0.10
C PHE A 59 -4.89 -4.44 1.40
N MET A 60 -3.81 -5.20 1.57
CA MET A 60 -2.91 -5.02 2.71
C MET A 60 -2.20 -3.66 2.66
N ASP A 61 -1.70 -3.26 1.51
CA ASP A 61 -1.02 -1.97 1.30
C ASP A 61 -1.97 -0.78 1.51
N ASP A 62 -3.16 -0.84 0.90
CA ASP A 62 -4.20 0.18 1.07
C ASP A 62 -4.70 0.29 2.52
N LEU A 63 -4.85 -0.84 3.21
CA LEU A 63 -5.20 -0.86 4.62
C LEU A 63 -4.11 -0.23 5.47
N ASP A 64 -2.84 -0.60 5.26
CA ASP A 64 -1.71 -0.03 6.00
C ASP A 64 -1.63 1.49 5.83
N ALA A 65 -1.77 1.99 4.60
CA ALA A 65 -1.80 3.42 4.32
C ALA A 65 -2.95 4.13 5.06
N LYS A 66 -4.15 3.53 5.09
CA LYS A 66 -5.31 4.07 5.80
C LYS A 66 -5.12 4.04 7.32
N VAL A 67 -4.58 2.96 7.87
CA VAL A 67 -4.28 2.86 9.32
C VAL A 67 -3.26 3.91 9.72
N ASN A 68 -2.15 4.02 8.98
CA ASN A 68 -1.14 5.06 9.22
C ASN A 68 -1.73 6.48 9.15
N ALA A 69 -2.61 6.75 8.17
CA ALA A 69 -3.28 8.04 8.05
C ALA A 69 -4.23 8.32 9.23
N PHE A 70 -4.95 7.30 9.72
CA PHE A 70 -5.82 7.40 10.89
C PHE A 70 -4.99 7.76 12.14
N GLU A 71 -3.95 6.98 12.44
CA GLU A 71 -3.11 7.16 13.62
C GLU A 71 -2.37 8.50 13.59
N SER A 72 -1.81 8.87 12.44
CA SER A 72 -1.11 10.14 12.25
C SER A 72 -2.04 11.33 12.49
N PHE A 73 -3.29 11.26 12.01
CA PHE A 73 -4.25 12.34 12.21
C PHE A 73 -4.69 12.45 13.67
N VAL A 74 -4.96 11.33 14.34
CA VAL A 74 -5.28 11.29 15.77
C VAL A 74 -4.14 11.88 16.60
N ALA A 75 -2.89 11.51 16.30
CA ALA A 75 -1.71 12.03 16.98
C ALA A 75 -1.50 13.54 16.74
N ALA A 76 -1.79 14.03 15.53
CA ALA A 76 -1.66 15.45 15.20
C ALA A 76 -2.73 16.33 15.86
N ASP A 77 -3.91 15.79 16.18
CA ASP A 77 -5.01 16.50 16.86
C ASP A 77 -4.81 16.62 18.39
N ALA A 78 -3.55 16.64 18.85
CA ALA A 78 -3.17 16.67 20.26
C ALA A 78 -3.65 17.92 21.01
N ALA A 79 -3.79 19.06 20.32
CA ALA A 79 -4.25 20.31 20.91
C ALA A 79 -5.74 20.28 21.33
N ASN A 80 -6.52 19.34 20.79
CA ASN A 80 -7.92 19.12 21.13
C ASN A 80 -8.03 18.02 22.22
N ALA A 81 -7.30 18.22 23.32
CA ALA A 81 -7.12 17.22 24.37
C ALA A 81 -8.40 17.00 25.21
N ASP A 82 -9.34 17.94 25.22
CA ASP A 82 -10.55 17.82 26.05
C ASP A 82 -11.64 16.95 25.40
N SER A 83 -11.51 16.62 24.10
CA SER A 83 -12.47 15.82 23.33
C SER A 83 -11.97 14.38 23.07
N ASP A 84 -12.87 13.40 23.13
CA ASP A 84 -12.60 12.01 22.70
C ASP A 84 -12.60 11.84 21.17
N TRP A 85 -12.96 12.90 20.44
CA TRP A 85 -13.06 12.91 18.99
C TRP A 85 -12.09 13.92 18.40
N THR A 86 -11.50 13.58 17.25
CA THR A 86 -10.68 14.51 16.47
C THR A 86 -11.52 15.64 15.89
N THR A 87 -10.87 16.65 15.30
CA THR A 87 -11.53 17.51 14.30
C THR A 87 -11.96 16.69 13.06
N TYR A 88 -12.81 17.26 12.20
CA TYR A 88 -13.34 16.55 11.01
C TYR A 88 -12.20 16.18 10.05
N ASN A 89 -12.04 14.88 9.78
CA ASN A 89 -11.07 14.39 8.82
C ASN A 89 -11.72 14.29 7.42
N ARG A 90 -11.15 14.98 6.43
CA ARG A 90 -11.67 14.98 5.06
C ARG A 90 -11.46 13.67 4.31
N PHE A 91 -10.37 12.95 4.60
CA PHE A 91 -10.05 11.69 3.93
C PHE A 91 -11.01 10.57 4.37
N PHE A 92 -11.37 10.52 5.65
CA PHE A 92 -12.34 9.57 6.19
C PHE A 92 -13.79 10.08 6.18
N GLU A 93 -13.99 11.35 5.85
CA GLU A 93 -15.29 12.04 5.85
C GLU A 93 -16.05 11.92 7.19
N ARG A 94 -15.31 11.95 8.31
CA ARG A 94 -15.88 11.81 9.65
C ARG A 94 -14.93 12.35 10.72
N TYR A 95 -15.47 12.49 11.93
CA TYR A 95 -14.66 12.66 13.13
C TYR A 95 -14.13 11.29 13.56
N LEU A 96 -12.85 11.20 13.93
CA LEU A 96 -12.23 9.96 14.37
C LEU A 96 -12.25 9.87 15.88
N TYR A 97 -12.57 8.69 16.41
CA TYR A 97 -12.51 8.46 17.85
C TYR A 97 -11.05 8.28 18.27
N LYS A 98 -10.61 9.06 19.27
CA LYS A 98 -9.22 9.05 19.76
C LYS A 98 -8.92 7.87 20.66
N GLY A 99 -9.93 7.29 21.31
CA GLY A 99 -9.77 6.08 22.11
C GLY A 99 -8.74 6.17 23.23
N ARG A 100 -8.50 7.37 23.76
CA ARG A 100 -7.87 7.50 25.08
C ARG A 100 -8.64 6.71 26.13
#